data_AF-A0A4V6KT24-F1
#
_entry.id   AF-A0A4V6KT24-F1
#
_cell.length_a   1.000
_cell.length_b   1.000
_cell.length_c   1.000
_cell.angle_alpha   90.00
_cell.angle_beta   90.00
_cell.angle_gamma   90.00
#
_symmetry.space_group_name_H-M   'P 1'
#
loop_
_entity.id
_entity.type
_entity.pdbx_description
1 polymer ?
#
loop_
_entity_poly.entity_id
_entity_poly.type
_entity_poly.pdbx_seq_one_letter_code
_entity_poly.pdbx_strand_id
1 'polypeptide(L)'
;MNQGNIAGKGLAISKAINIIDNGLKNGLNHEQGGEIADNLAALYDYMKRRLMQANLHNDVAALDEVSGLLENIADAWRQIGPNYQPVQDGV
;
A
#
# COMPACT_ATOMS: atom_id res chain seq x y z
N MET A 1 7.23 15.59 -9.65
CA MET A 1 6.94 15.61 -11.11
C MET A 1 7.48 16.85 -11.84
N ASN A 2 7.89 17.93 -11.15
CA ASN A 2 8.15 19.24 -11.76
C ASN A 2 9.59 19.54 -12.24
N GLN A 3 10.46 18.54 -12.42
CA GLN A 3 11.89 18.77 -12.71
C GLN A 3 12.38 18.21 -14.06
N GLY A 4 11.49 17.73 -14.94
CA GLY A 4 11.90 17.11 -16.22
C GLY A 4 12.73 15.81 -16.08
N ASN A 5 13.01 15.36 -14.85
CA ASN A 5 13.76 14.15 -14.56
C ASN A 5 12.87 12.89 -14.70
N ILE A 6 12.66 12.46 -15.94
CA ILE A 6 11.81 11.31 -16.28
C ILE A 6 12.40 10.01 -15.71
N ALA A 7 13.72 9.81 -15.81
CA ALA A 7 14.40 8.60 -15.34
C ALA A 7 14.30 8.45 -13.81
N GLY A 8 14.57 9.53 -13.06
CA GLY A 8 14.46 9.53 -11.60
C GLY A 8 13.03 9.30 -11.13
N LYS A 9 12.03 9.90 -11.81
CA LYS A 9 10.61 9.62 -11.56
C LYS A 9 10.29 8.13 -11.75
N GLY A 10 10.69 7.57 -12.89
CA GLY A 10 10.43 6.16 -13.20
C GLY A 10 11.04 5.22 -12.15
N LEU A 11 12.29 5.46 -11.75
CA LEU A 11 12.96 4.67 -10.71
C LEU A 11 12.23 4.74 -9.36
N ALA A 12 11.82 5.94 -8.94
CA ALA A 12 11.11 6.13 -7.68
C ALA A 12 9.76 5.42 -7.66
N ILE A 13 8.96 5.54 -8.73
CA ILE A 13 7.66 4.87 -8.84
C ILE A 13 7.83 3.35 -8.89
N SER A 14 8.79 2.83 -9.68
CA SER A 14 9.08 1.39 -9.71
C SER A 14 9.50 0.86 -8.33
N LYS A 15 10.28 1.63 -7.57
CA LYS A 15 10.63 1.26 -6.19
C LYS A 15 9.40 1.21 -5.28
N ALA A 16 8.50 2.18 -5.38
CA ALA A 16 7.25 2.19 -4.61
C ALA A 16 6.36 0.98 -4.94
N ILE A 17 6.19 0.68 -6.24
CA ILE A 17 5.46 -0.51 -6.69
C ILE A 17 6.09 -1.79 -6.11
N ASN A 18 7.42 -1.91 -6.14
CA ASN A 18 8.10 -3.08 -5.60
C ASN A 18 7.86 -3.27 -4.09
N ILE A 19 7.85 -2.19 -3.31
CA ILE A 19 7.57 -2.26 -1.87
C ILE A 19 6.12 -2.72 -1.62
N ILE A 20 5.16 -2.18 -2.38
CA ILE A 20 3.74 -2.54 -2.23
C ILE A 20 3.51 -3.99 -2.63
N ASP A 21 3.99 -4.40 -3.80
CA ASP A 21 3.71 -5.71 -4.39
C ASP A 21 4.55 -6.81 -3.74
N ASN A 22 5.88 -6.63 -3.70
CA ASN A 22 6.79 -7.67 -3.22
C ASN A 22 7.08 -7.61 -1.72
N GLY A 23 6.77 -6.49 -1.05
CA GLY A 23 6.89 -6.34 0.39
C GLY A 23 5.56 -6.56 1.10
N LEU A 24 4.67 -5.58 0.99
CA LEU A 24 3.43 -5.53 1.78
C LEU A 24 2.45 -6.62 1.38
N LYS A 25 2.14 -6.74 0.07
CA LYS A 25 1.17 -7.70 -0.43
C LYS A 25 1.64 -9.14 -0.26
N ASN A 26 2.87 -9.45 -0.64
CA ASN A 26 3.44 -10.79 -0.44
C ASN A 26 3.59 -11.19 1.03
N GLY A 27 3.62 -10.22 1.95
CA GLY A 27 3.65 -10.48 3.39
C GLY A 27 2.29 -10.84 4.01
N LEU A 28 1.19 -10.79 3.25
CA LEU A 28 -0.13 -11.12 3.75
C LEU A 28 -0.29 -12.62 3.99
N ASN A 29 -0.77 -12.98 5.17
CA ASN A 29 -1.15 -14.35 5.47
C ASN A 29 -2.63 -14.55 5.14
N HIS A 30 -2.93 -15.12 3.97
CA HIS A 30 -4.31 -15.35 3.53
C HIS A 30 -5.03 -16.43 4.34
N GLU A 31 -4.31 -17.41 4.90
CA GLU A 31 -4.92 -18.47 5.71
C GLU A 31 -5.42 -17.94 7.06
N GLN A 32 -4.62 -17.12 7.74
CA GLN A 32 -4.99 -16.55 9.05
C GLN A 32 -5.75 -15.23 8.93
N GLY A 33 -5.48 -14.43 7.89
CA GLY A 33 -6.09 -13.12 7.70
C GLY A 33 -7.44 -13.14 6.99
N GLY A 34 -7.76 -14.21 6.27
CA GLY A 34 -9.04 -14.39 5.57
C GLY A 34 -9.43 -13.17 4.73
N GLU A 35 -10.66 -12.70 4.90
CA GLU A 35 -11.22 -11.57 4.15
C GLU A 35 -10.40 -10.27 4.30
N ILE A 36 -9.79 -10.03 5.45
CA ILE A 36 -8.96 -8.83 5.66
C ILE A 36 -7.71 -8.88 4.78
N ALA A 37 -7.06 -10.04 4.69
CA ALA A 37 -5.91 -10.23 3.82
C ALA A 37 -6.29 -10.05 2.34
N ASP A 38 -7.43 -10.60 1.93
CA ASP A 38 -7.89 -10.48 0.54
C ASP A 38 -8.24 -9.03 0.16
N ASN A 39 -8.91 -8.31 1.06
CA ASN A 39 -9.23 -6.89 0.87
C ASN A 39 -7.97 -6.01 0.82
N LEU A 40 -6.98 -6.27 1.67
CA LEU A 40 -5.69 -5.58 1.63
C LEU A 40 -4.94 -5.89 0.34
N ALA A 41 -4.93 -7.14 -0.12
CA ALA A 41 -4.29 -7.52 -1.37
C ALA A 41 -4.91 -6.81 -2.58
N ALA A 42 -6.25 -6.71 -2.62
CA ALA A 42 -6.97 -6.00 -3.67
C ALA A 42 -6.67 -4.49 -3.65
N LEU A 43 -6.54 -3.89 -2.45
CA LEU A 43 -6.19 -2.49 -2.29
C LEU A 43 -4.75 -2.20 -2.73
N TYR A 44 -3.79 -3.07 -2.39
CA TYR A 44 -2.41 -2.96 -2.87
C TYR A 44 -2.32 -3.10 -4.40
N ASP A 45 -3.10 -4.00 -5.00
CA ASP A 45 -3.20 -4.10 -6.46
C ASP A 45 -3.76 -2.84 -7.11
N TYR A 46 -4.75 -2.21 -6.48
CA TYR A 46 -5.27 -0.93 -6.93
C TYR A 46 -4.19 0.16 -6.90
N MET A 47 -3.46 0.30 -5.79
CA MET A 47 -2.39 1.28 -5.67
C MET A 47 -1.29 1.08 -6.72
N LYS A 48 -0.87 -0.18 -6.95
CA LYS A 48 0.09 -0.51 -8.01
C LYS A 48 -0.38 -0.04 -9.38
N ARG A 49 -1.65 -0.28 -9.73
CA ARG A 49 -2.23 0.22 -10.98
C ARG A 49 -2.23 1.74 -11.05
N ARG A 50 -2.62 2.43 -9.97
CA ARG A 50 -2.61 3.91 -9.91
C ARG A 50 -1.20 4.49 -10.07
N LEU A 51 -0.18 3.88 -9.44
CA LEU A 51 1.22 4.30 -9.61
C LEU A 51 1.72 4.13 -11.05
N MET A 52 1.33 3.05 -11.73
CA MET A 52 1.66 2.87 -13.16
C MET A 52 0.99 3.95 -14.02
N GLN A 53 -0.27 4.28 -13.75
CA GLN A 53 -0.99 5.36 -14.45
C GLN A 53 -0.37 6.73 -14.18
N ALA A 54 0.00 7.01 -12.92
CA ALA A 54 0.71 8.21 -12.53
C ALA A 54 2.03 8.37 -13.29
N ASN A 55 2.79 7.28 -13.43
CA ASN A 55 4.04 7.30 -14.17
C ASN A 55 3.82 7.61 -15.66
N LEU A 56 2.84 6.95 -16.29
CA LEU A 56 2.55 7.08 -17.71
C LEU A 56 2.02 8.48 -18.08
N HIS A 57 1.11 9.01 -17.27
CA HIS A 57 0.37 10.24 -17.57
C HIS A 57 0.90 11.48 -16.84
N ASN A 58 1.95 11.34 -16.02
CA ASN A 58 2.42 12.37 -15.11
C ASN A 58 1.32 12.88 -14.15
N ASP A 59 0.42 12.00 -13.74
CA ASP A 59 -0.70 12.31 -12.86
C ASP A 59 -0.21 12.39 -11.39
N VAL A 60 -0.07 13.61 -10.88
CA VAL A 60 0.33 13.88 -9.49
C VAL A 60 -0.77 13.48 -8.51
N ALA A 61 -2.04 13.70 -8.86
CA ALA A 61 -3.16 13.39 -7.96
C ALA A 61 -3.25 11.88 -7.70
N ALA A 62 -2.91 11.05 -8.69
CA ALA A 62 -2.80 9.61 -8.50
C ALA A 62 -1.68 9.21 -7.53
N LEU A 63 -0.58 9.98 -7.43
CA LEU A 63 0.45 9.76 -6.42
C LEU A 63 -0.06 10.14 -5.02
N ASP A 64 -0.70 11.30 -4.91
CA ASP A 64 -1.23 11.81 -3.63
C ASP A 64 -2.30 10.86 -3.07
N GLU A 65 -3.17 10.33 -3.93
CA GLU A 65 -4.17 9.33 -3.54
C GLU A 65 -3.52 8.06 -2.97
N VAL A 66 -2.52 7.50 -3.67
CA VAL A 66 -1.81 6.31 -3.18
C VAL A 66 -1.10 6.59 -1.87
N SER A 67 -0.51 7.78 -1.72
CA SER A 67 0.12 8.21 -0.46
C SER A 67 -0.90 8.21 0.68
N GLY A 68 -2.06 8.84 0.48
CA GLY A 68 -3.12 8.91 1.49
C GLY A 68 -3.68 7.53 1.86
N LEU A 69 -3.84 6.63 0.88
CA LEU A 69 -4.27 5.26 1.17
C LEU A 69 -3.23 4.50 1.99
N LEU A 70 -1.93 4.63 1.69
CA LEU A 70 -0.86 4.01 2.48
C LEU A 70 -0.79 4.59 3.90
N GLU A 71 -0.96 5.90 4.05
CA GLU A 71 -1.01 6.56 5.37
C GLU A 71 -2.15 6.03 6.22
N ASN A 72 -3.35 5.92 5.66
CA ASN A 72 -4.50 5.36 6.38
C ASN A 72 -4.25 3.93 6.89
N ILE A 73 -3.63 3.07 6.06
CA ILE A 73 -3.27 1.70 6.47
C ILE A 73 -2.21 1.73 7.58
N ALA A 74 -1.18 2.57 7.42
CA ALA A 74 -0.12 2.70 8.41
C ALA A 74 -0.64 3.20 9.76
N ASP A 75 -1.57 4.15 9.75
CA ASP A 75 -2.19 4.69 10.96
C ASP A 75 -3.11 3.66 11.63
N ALA A 76 -3.90 2.90 10.88
CA ALA A 76 -4.66 1.77 11.42
C ALA A 76 -3.74 0.75 12.13
N TRP A 77 -2.58 0.45 11.54
CA TRP A 77 -1.60 -0.45 12.15
C TRP A 77 -0.97 0.13 13.43
N ARG A 78 -0.67 1.44 13.45
CA ARG A 78 -0.15 2.11 14.65
C ARG A 78 -1.13 2.10 15.82
N GLN A 79 -2.43 2.18 15.53
CA GLN A 79 -3.47 2.16 16.57
C GLN A 79 -3.59 0.81 17.30
N ILE A 80 -3.25 -0.31 16.65
CA ILE A 80 -3.25 -1.64 17.28
C ILE A 80 -2.19 -1.73 18.39
N GLY A 81 -1.04 -1.07 18.19
CA GLY A 81 0.06 -1.03 19.15
C GLY A 81 0.72 -2.39 19.42
N PRO A 82 1.88 -2.42 20.10
CA PRO A 82 2.56 -3.68 20.47
C PRO A 82 1.83 -4.47 21.59
N ASN A 83 0.83 -3.86 22.23
CA ASN A 83 0.10 -4.43 23.37
C ASN A 83 -1.28 -4.96 22.98
N TYR A 84 -1.49 -5.32 21.71
CA TYR A 84 -2.73 -5.97 21.30
C TYR A 84 -2.92 -7.27 22.09
N GLN A 85 -3.89 -7.27 23.01
CA GLN A 85 -4.41 -8.48 23.61
C GLN A 85 -5.69 -8.83 22.85
N PRO A 86 -5.73 -9.95 22.11
CA PRO A 86 -6.99 -10.42 21.57
C PRO A 86 -7.93 -10.62 22.76
N VAL A 87 -9.10 -9.96 22.70
CA VAL A 87 -10.14 -10.15 23.70
C VAL A 87 -10.52 -11.64 23.65
N GLN A 88 -10.13 -12.39 24.67
CA GLN A 88 -10.65 -13.73 24.88
C GLN A 88 -12.07 -13.55 25.35
N ASP A 89 -13.03 -13.54 24.42
CA ASP A 89 -14.42 -13.81 24.77
C ASP A 89 -14.47 -15.25 25.28
N GLY A 90 -14.37 -15.35 26.61
CA GLY A 90 -14.55 -16.59 27.33
C GLY A 90 -16.01 -16.99 27.39
N VAL A 91 -16.20 -18.30 27.25
CA VAL A 91 -17.39 -19.16 27.47
C VAL A 91 -18.50 -19.12 26.43
#